data_AF-A0A6I1KG74-F1
#
_entry.id   AF-A0A6I1KG74-F1
#
_cell.length_a   1.000
_cell.length_b   1.000
_cell.length_c   1.000
_cell.angle_alpha   90.00
_cell.angle_beta   90.00
_cell.angle_gamma   90.00
#
_symmetry.space_group_name_H-M   'P 1'
#
loop_
_entity.id
_entity.type
_entity.pdbx_description
1 polymer ?
#
loop_
_entity_poly.entity_id
_entity_poly.type
_entity_poly.pdbx_seq_one_letter_code
_entity_poly.pdbx_strand_id
1 'polypeptide(L)'
;MTNKIFFELYRRLAVARSEPTKCLSVLDELAKVCRDGKKAVSSSNEWLAEADDCLHEITKSSILFAAAVSSWLTTDEDVELAKALVSKASISHLQQPVAEAYDLSNIEEDRAILAACRLCTHYVAPAVSLGWTLSLAVSSPKSDKIRQAVDHLLQHHAQEFPETTRRLLSSEDSPFKSVEKANETLAALEEQEVWLESLPRLREFAMTPEMRLTLSSLKRTENRAIHRHSRETSIFSQIFTEQHFKYANKTAVEFVVGDHVHETTLEMSPYSLSVEPPLSERTDPEFGLDRRRGLWRGVPQ
;
A
#
# COMPACT_ATOMS: atom_id res chain seq x y z
N MET A 1 -9.92 -26.27 -15.86
CA MET A 1 -10.22 -25.44 -17.04
C MET A 1 -10.03 -23.94 -16.76
N THR A 2 -10.21 -23.49 -15.51
CA THR A 2 -10.06 -22.09 -15.06
C THR A 2 -8.68 -21.48 -15.33
N ASN A 3 -7.58 -22.22 -15.08
CA ASN A 3 -6.21 -21.71 -15.29
C ASN A 3 -5.92 -21.25 -16.76
N LYS A 4 -6.54 -21.90 -17.77
CA LYS A 4 -6.41 -21.46 -19.17
C LYS A 4 -7.10 -20.12 -19.45
N ILE A 5 -8.19 -19.83 -18.72
CA ILE A 5 -8.95 -18.58 -18.87
C ILE A 5 -8.15 -17.43 -18.26
N PHE A 6 -7.60 -17.60 -17.06
CA PHE A 6 -6.75 -16.59 -16.43
C PHE A 6 -5.48 -16.31 -17.21
N PHE A 7 -4.85 -17.33 -17.81
CA PHE A 7 -3.71 -17.12 -18.69
C PHE A 7 -4.05 -16.28 -19.93
N GLU A 8 -5.21 -16.51 -20.55
CA GLU A 8 -5.66 -15.72 -21.71
C GLU A 8 -6.03 -14.28 -21.31
N LEU A 9 -6.68 -14.11 -20.15
CA LEU A 9 -6.97 -12.78 -19.58
C LEU A 9 -5.68 -12.01 -19.27
N TYR A 10 -4.67 -12.67 -18.70
CA TYR A 10 -3.35 -12.11 -18.47
C TYR A 10 -2.73 -11.57 -19.77
N ARG A 11 -2.75 -12.37 -20.85
CA ARG A 11 -2.21 -11.93 -22.16
C ARG A 11 -2.97 -10.74 -22.71
N ARG A 12 -4.30 -10.74 -22.60
CA ARG A 12 -5.14 -9.61 -23.05
C ARG A 12 -4.91 -8.35 -22.23
N LEU A 13 -4.74 -8.47 -20.92
CA LEU A 13 -4.37 -7.34 -20.05
C LEU A 13 -3.00 -6.78 -20.42
N ALA A 14 -2.01 -7.64 -20.69
CA ALA A 14 -0.69 -7.21 -21.12
C ALA A 14 -0.73 -6.40 -22.44
N VAL A 15 -1.60 -6.78 -23.38
CA VAL A 15 -1.84 -6.04 -24.64
C VAL A 15 -2.64 -4.76 -24.39
N ALA A 16 -3.62 -4.79 -23.50
CA ALA A 16 -4.47 -3.64 -23.19
C ALA A 16 -3.70 -2.48 -22.52
N ARG A 17 -2.50 -2.71 -21.99
CA ARG A 17 -1.61 -1.66 -21.44
C ARG A 17 -1.40 -0.49 -22.39
N SER A 18 -1.33 -0.76 -23.69
CA SER A 18 -1.12 0.25 -24.73
C SER A 18 -2.41 0.78 -25.35
N GLU A 19 -3.58 0.23 -24.98
CA GLU A 19 -4.86 0.54 -25.61
C GLU A 19 -5.98 0.75 -24.55
N PRO A 20 -6.16 1.99 -24.06
CA PRO A 20 -7.12 2.33 -23.00
C PRO A 20 -8.55 1.89 -23.29
N THR A 21 -8.96 1.90 -24.56
CA THR A 21 -10.32 1.56 -25.00
C THR A 21 -10.66 0.07 -24.86
N LYS A 22 -9.65 -0.81 -24.82
CA LYS A 22 -9.84 -2.26 -24.61
C LYS A 22 -9.70 -2.67 -23.14
N CYS A 23 -9.23 -1.78 -22.28
CA CYS A 23 -9.01 -2.08 -20.85
C CYS A 23 -10.30 -2.51 -20.14
N LEU A 24 -11.38 -1.73 -20.31
CA LEU A 24 -12.63 -1.93 -19.56
C LEU A 24 -13.27 -3.30 -19.85
N SER A 25 -13.34 -3.71 -21.12
CA SER A 25 -13.96 -4.99 -21.49
C SER A 25 -13.19 -6.20 -20.94
N VAL A 26 -11.85 -6.12 -20.89
CA VAL A 26 -11.02 -7.19 -20.32
C VAL A 26 -11.14 -7.22 -18.79
N LEU A 27 -11.22 -6.06 -18.14
CA LEU A 27 -11.43 -5.96 -16.69
C LEU A 27 -12.81 -6.47 -16.27
N ASP A 28 -13.86 -6.17 -17.04
CA ASP A 28 -15.22 -6.66 -16.79
C ASP A 28 -15.30 -8.18 -16.94
N GLU A 29 -14.61 -8.75 -17.94
CA GLU A 29 -14.52 -10.19 -18.13
C GLU A 29 -13.77 -10.87 -16.98
N LEU A 30 -12.66 -10.29 -16.53
CA LEU A 30 -11.93 -10.77 -15.35
C LEU A 30 -12.81 -10.73 -14.09
N ALA A 31 -13.50 -9.61 -13.84
CA ALA A 31 -14.41 -9.49 -12.69
C ALA A 31 -15.53 -10.54 -12.76
N LYS A 32 -16.09 -10.79 -13.94
CA LYS A 32 -17.09 -11.84 -14.14
C LYS A 32 -16.55 -13.24 -13.83
N VAL A 33 -15.37 -13.59 -14.35
CA VAL A 33 -14.73 -14.89 -14.08
C VAL A 33 -14.45 -15.07 -12.59
N CYS A 34 -13.98 -14.02 -11.92
CA CYS A 34 -13.77 -14.02 -10.47
C CYS A 34 -15.08 -14.20 -9.69
N ARG A 35 -16.17 -13.52 -10.10
CA ARG A 35 -17.50 -13.70 -9.48
C ARG A 35 -18.05 -15.12 -9.67
N ASP A 36 -17.84 -15.71 -10.84
CA ASP A 36 -18.25 -17.09 -11.11
C ASP A 36 -17.39 -18.09 -10.30
N GLY A 37 -16.08 -17.82 -10.16
CA GLY A 37 -15.18 -18.57 -9.29
C GLY A 37 -15.57 -18.50 -7.82
N LYS A 38 -15.93 -17.32 -7.32
CA LYS A 38 -16.43 -17.10 -5.95
C LYS A 38 -17.67 -17.95 -5.63
N LYS A 39 -18.55 -18.16 -6.61
CA LYS A 39 -19.74 -19.02 -6.43
C LYS A 39 -19.40 -20.51 -6.44
N ALA A 40 -18.32 -20.91 -7.09
CA ALA A 40 -17.94 -22.30 -7.30
C ALA A 40 -17.04 -22.87 -6.18
N VAL A 41 -16.29 -22.01 -5.48
CA VAL A 41 -15.25 -22.42 -4.52
C VAL A 41 -15.61 -22.00 -3.10
N SER A 42 -15.32 -22.86 -2.11
CA SER A 42 -15.64 -22.60 -0.70
C SER A 42 -14.68 -21.63 -0.01
N SER A 43 -13.54 -21.31 -0.61
CA SER A 43 -12.52 -20.41 -0.05
C SER A 43 -12.17 -19.28 -1.04
N SER A 44 -12.13 -18.02 -0.57
CA SER A 44 -11.78 -16.89 -1.43
C SER A 44 -10.31 -16.92 -1.90
N ASN A 45 -9.44 -17.60 -1.16
CA ASN A 45 -8.00 -17.64 -1.43
C ASN A 45 -7.65 -18.46 -2.67
N GLU A 46 -8.45 -19.48 -3.01
CA GLU A 46 -8.18 -20.35 -4.15
C GLU A 46 -8.40 -19.65 -5.49
N TRP A 47 -9.52 -18.93 -5.67
CA TRP A 47 -9.78 -18.23 -6.92
C TRP A 47 -8.94 -16.94 -7.05
N LEU A 48 -8.61 -16.29 -5.93
CA LEU A 48 -7.69 -15.15 -5.92
C LEU A 48 -6.26 -15.55 -6.32
N ALA A 49 -5.81 -16.74 -5.91
CA ALA A 49 -4.51 -17.25 -6.32
C ALA A 49 -4.43 -17.49 -7.83
N GLU A 50 -5.52 -17.96 -8.47
CA GLU A 50 -5.57 -18.10 -9.94
C GLU A 50 -5.56 -16.74 -10.65
N ALA A 51 -6.09 -15.68 -10.02
CA ALA A 51 -6.12 -14.33 -10.56
C ALA A 51 -4.83 -13.52 -10.29
N ASP A 52 -3.87 -14.04 -9.51
CA ASP A 52 -2.73 -13.25 -9.00
C ASP A 52 -1.88 -12.63 -10.11
N ASP A 53 -1.61 -13.40 -11.17
CA ASP A 53 -0.85 -12.90 -12.33
C ASP A 53 -1.59 -11.76 -13.05
N CYS A 54 -2.92 -11.85 -13.17
CA CYS A 54 -3.75 -10.80 -13.75
C CYS A 54 -3.71 -9.54 -12.87
N LEU A 55 -3.87 -9.70 -11.56
CA LEU A 55 -3.78 -8.61 -10.59
C LEU A 55 -2.40 -7.94 -10.65
N HIS A 56 -1.33 -8.74 -10.74
CA HIS A 56 0.03 -8.24 -10.90
C HIS A 56 0.15 -7.34 -12.12
N GLU A 57 -0.40 -7.75 -13.26
CA GLU A 57 -0.26 -6.94 -14.46
C GLU A 57 -1.09 -5.67 -14.46
N ILE A 58 -2.23 -5.68 -13.77
CA ILE A 58 -3.03 -4.47 -13.54
C ILE A 58 -2.23 -3.49 -12.67
N THR A 59 -1.60 -3.95 -11.58
CA THR A 59 -0.83 -3.06 -10.69
C THR A 59 0.36 -2.35 -11.34
N LYS A 60 0.93 -2.92 -12.41
CA LYS A 60 2.05 -2.29 -13.14
C LYS A 60 1.63 -1.23 -14.15
N SER A 61 0.33 -1.05 -14.40
CA SER A 61 -0.18 -0.09 -15.37
C SER A 61 -1.13 0.87 -14.68
N SER A 62 -0.76 2.14 -14.59
CA SER A 62 -1.59 3.19 -13.97
C SER A 62 -2.97 3.29 -14.63
N ILE A 63 -3.05 3.09 -15.95
CA ILE A 63 -4.31 3.10 -16.71
C ILE A 63 -5.21 1.93 -16.30
N LEU A 64 -4.67 0.71 -16.29
CA LEU A 64 -5.44 -0.48 -15.90
C LEU A 64 -5.84 -0.41 -14.43
N PHE A 65 -4.93 0.05 -13.56
CA PHE A 65 -5.20 0.23 -12.15
C PHE A 65 -6.31 1.25 -11.90
N ALA A 66 -6.24 2.42 -12.55
CA ALA A 66 -7.28 3.46 -12.42
C ALA A 66 -8.66 2.96 -12.88
N ALA A 67 -8.72 2.26 -14.03
CA ALA A 67 -9.95 1.66 -14.52
C ALA A 67 -10.50 0.56 -13.58
N ALA A 68 -9.63 -0.33 -13.09
CA ALA A 68 -10.02 -1.42 -12.20
C ALA A 68 -10.50 -0.91 -10.84
N VAL A 69 -9.77 0.01 -10.22
CA VAL A 69 -10.12 0.57 -8.90
C VAL A 69 -11.41 1.38 -8.99
N SER A 70 -11.58 2.22 -10.01
CA SER A 70 -12.81 3.01 -10.16
C SER A 70 -14.05 2.16 -10.39
N SER A 71 -13.92 0.97 -11.00
CA SER A 71 -15.01 0.03 -11.23
C SER A 71 -15.27 -0.90 -10.05
N TRP A 72 -14.24 -1.63 -9.61
CA TRP A 72 -14.38 -2.72 -8.64
C TRP A 72 -14.46 -2.22 -7.21
N LEU A 73 -13.77 -1.12 -6.88
CA LEU A 73 -13.79 -0.60 -5.51
C LEU A 73 -15.09 0.14 -5.22
N THR A 74 -15.79 0.66 -6.23
CA THR A 74 -17.07 1.36 -6.09
C THR A 74 -18.28 0.42 -6.19
N THR A 75 -18.09 -0.81 -6.67
CA THR A 75 -19.14 -1.82 -6.84
C THR A 75 -19.03 -2.91 -5.76
N ASP A 76 -20.07 -3.06 -4.93
CA ASP A 76 -20.03 -3.96 -3.77
C ASP A 76 -19.79 -5.45 -4.13
N GLU A 77 -20.19 -5.89 -5.33
CA GLU A 77 -19.97 -7.26 -5.81
C GLU A 77 -18.48 -7.62 -5.99
N ASP A 78 -17.67 -6.64 -6.36
CA ASP A 78 -16.26 -6.83 -6.76
C ASP A 78 -15.27 -6.32 -5.69
N VAL A 79 -15.76 -5.91 -4.51
CA VAL A 79 -14.92 -5.35 -3.43
C VAL A 79 -13.82 -6.31 -2.97
N GLU A 80 -14.07 -7.62 -2.93
CA GLU A 80 -13.02 -8.60 -2.57
C GLU A 80 -11.88 -8.62 -3.60
N LEU A 81 -12.23 -8.54 -4.90
CA LEU A 81 -11.25 -8.44 -5.98
C LEU A 81 -10.49 -7.12 -5.91
N ALA A 82 -11.19 -6.01 -5.64
CA ALA A 82 -10.58 -4.69 -5.45
C ALA A 82 -9.60 -4.68 -4.26
N LYS A 83 -9.97 -5.29 -3.13
CA LYS A 83 -9.09 -5.42 -1.95
C LYS A 83 -7.82 -6.18 -2.26
N ALA A 84 -7.91 -7.28 -3.02
CA ALA A 84 -6.74 -8.04 -3.44
C ALA A 84 -5.82 -7.22 -4.35
N LEU A 85 -6.39 -6.52 -5.35
CA LEU A 85 -5.65 -5.63 -6.24
C LEU A 85 -4.91 -4.54 -5.45
N VAL A 86 -5.64 -3.87 -4.57
CA VAL A 86 -5.15 -2.74 -3.77
C VAL A 86 -4.08 -3.18 -2.77
N SER A 87 -4.22 -4.37 -2.17
CA SER A 87 -3.19 -4.95 -1.30
C SER A 87 -1.88 -5.19 -2.08
N LYS A 88 -1.98 -5.73 -3.30
CA LYS A 88 -0.82 -5.96 -4.17
C LYS A 88 -0.14 -4.65 -4.57
N ALA A 89 -0.93 -3.63 -4.93
CA ALA A 89 -0.42 -2.29 -5.19
C ALA A 89 0.24 -1.67 -3.95
N SER A 90 -0.33 -1.86 -2.76
CA SER A 90 0.26 -1.36 -1.51
C SER A 90 1.66 -1.94 -1.28
N ILE A 91 1.86 -3.23 -1.52
CA ILE A 91 3.16 -3.89 -1.38
C ILE A 91 4.18 -3.31 -2.37
N SER A 92 3.80 -3.09 -3.64
CA SER A 92 4.74 -2.58 -4.65
C SER A 92 5.08 -1.10 -4.46
N HIS A 93 4.18 -0.30 -3.87
CA HIS A 93 4.35 1.15 -3.68
C HIS A 93 4.72 1.55 -2.24
N LEU A 94 4.96 0.59 -1.34
CA LEU A 94 5.16 0.83 0.10
C LEU A 94 6.29 1.83 0.40
N GLN A 95 7.37 1.79 -0.38
CA GLN A 95 8.54 2.66 -0.22
C GLN A 95 8.71 3.66 -1.37
N GLN A 96 7.66 3.89 -2.15
CA GLN A 96 7.78 4.80 -3.28
C GLN A 96 8.11 6.22 -2.78
N PRO A 97 9.11 6.90 -3.39
CA PRO A 97 9.53 8.23 -2.97
C PRO A 97 8.57 9.34 -3.42
N VAL A 98 7.64 9.02 -4.33
CA VAL A 98 6.75 9.98 -5.00
C VAL A 98 5.33 9.42 -5.03
N ALA A 99 4.32 10.29 -4.93
CA ALA A 99 2.93 9.90 -5.10
C ALA A 99 2.64 9.46 -6.57
N GLU A 100 1.87 8.38 -6.74
CA GLU A 100 1.58 7.80 -8.05
C GLU A 100 0.60 8.68 -8.84
N ALA A 101 0.86 8.90 -10.12
CA ALA A 101 0.00 9.69 -10.99
C ALA A 101 -0.97 8.81 -11.79
N TYR A 102 -2.25 9.18 -11.76
CA TYR A 102 -3.32 8.51 -12.49
C TYR A 102 -4.03 9.49 -13.42
N ASP A 103 -4.37 9.04 -14.62
CA ASP A 103 -5.27 9.77 -15.51
C ASP A 103 -6.71 9.42 -15.16
N LEU A 104 -7.42 10.36 -14.54
CA LEU A 104 -8.82 10.19 -14.13
C LEU A 104 -9.80 10.91 -15.05
N SER A 105 -9.33 11.48 -16.18
CA SER A 105 -10.15 12.29 -17.10
C SER A 105 -11.34 11.53 -17.70
N ASN A 106 -11.22 10.21 -17.84
CA ASN A 106 -12.26 9.35 -18.42
C ASN A 106 -13.17 8.69 -17.38
N ILE A 107 -13.03 9.01 -16.10
CA ILE A 107 -13.78 8.42 -14.99
C ILE A 107 -14.84 9.43 -14.51
N GLU A 108 -16.05 8.95 -14.28
CA GLU A 108 -17.14 9.75 -13.69
C GLU A 108 -16.73 10.34 -12.33
N GLU A 109 -16.93 11.64 -12.11
CA GLU A 109 -16.45 12.35 -10.92
C GLU A 109 -16.87 11.67 -9.61
N ASP A 110 -18.13 11.23 -9.51
CA ASP A 110 -18.68 10.59 -8.32
C ASP A 110 -17.99 9.27 -8.00
N ARG A 111 -17.67 8.48 -9.03
CA ARG A 111 -16.92 7.23 -8.87
C ARG A 111 -15.47 7.49 -8.52
N ALA A 112 -14.85 8.49 -9.14
CA ALA A 112 -13.47 8.85 -8.87
C ALA A 112 -13.28 9.33 -7.43
N ILE A 113 -14.22 10.13 -6.91
CA ILE A 113 -14.26 10.57 -5.50
C ILE A 113 -14.50 9.38 -4.58
N LEU A 114 -15.51 8.55 -4.84
CA LEU A 114 -15.82 7.40 -3.99
C LEU A 114 -14.65 6.40 -3.93
N ALA A 115 -13.99 6.16 -5.07
CA ALA A 115 -12.78 5.34 -5.13
C ALA A 115 -11.67 5.91 -4.24
N ALA A 116 -11.43 7.23 -4.30
CA ALA A 116 -10.43 7.89 -3.45
C ALA A 116 -10.72 7.70 -1.95
N CYS A 117 -11.98 7.89 -1.54
CA CYS A 117 -12.40 7.67 -0.16
C CYS A 117 -12.22 6.21 0.26
N ARG A 118 -12.65 5.26 -0.57
CA ARG A 118 -12.52 3.81 -0.28
C ARG A 118 -11.07 3.34 -0.28
N LEU A 119 -10.18 3.91 -1.10
CA LEU A 119 -8.74 3.68 -1.02
C LEU A 119 -8.22 4.06 0.36
N CYS A 120 -8.60 5.23 0.89
CA CYS A 120 -8.18 5.65 2.24
C CYS A 120 -8.65 4.67 3.35
N THR A 121 -9.72 3.90 3.14
CA THR A 121 -10.19 2.89 4.12
C THR A 121 -9.39 1.59 4.14
N HIS A 122 -8.65 1.27 3.08
CA HIS A 122 -8.01 -0.04 2.89
C HIS A 122 -6.50 -0.07 3.20
N TYR A 123 -5.98 0.96 3.91
CA TYR A 123 -4.55 1.08 4.25
C TYR A 123 -3.62 0.88 3.07
N VAL A 124 -4.03 1.39 1.91
CA VAL A 124 -3.17 1.38 0.75
C VAL A 124 -1.98 2.26 1.06
N ALA A 125 -0.80 1.87 0.56
CA ALA A 125 0.39 2.68 0.64
C ALA A 125 0.05 4.14 0.32
N PRO A 126 0.42 5.11 1.18
CA PRO A 126 0.05 6.52 0.98
C PRO A 126 0.42 7.05 -0.40
N ALA A 127 1.47 6.53 -1.05
CA ALA A 127 1.82 6.88 -2.42
C ALA A 127 0.68 6.65 -3.44
N VAL A 128 -0.14 5.61 -3.24
CA VAL A 128 -1.28 5.27 -4.10
C VAL A 128 -2.51 6.11 -3.78
N SER A 129 -2.90 6.16 -2.50
CA SER A 129 -4.12 6.88 -2.07
C SER A 129 -3.95 8.40 -2.16
N LEU A 130 -2.81 8.95 -1.74
CA LEU A 130 -2.48 10.37 -1.93
C LEU A 130 -2.34 10.71 -3.42
N GLY A 131 -1.70 9.81 -4.18
CA GLY A 131 -1.54 9.95 -5.63
C GLY A 131 -2.88 10.06 -6.36
N TRP A 132 -3.86 9.23 -5.97
CA TRP A 132 -5.23 9.33 -6.47
C TRP A 132 -5.88 10.67 -6.11
N THR A 133 -5.78 11.10 -4.85
CA THR A 133 -6.33 12.38 -4.39
C THR A 133 -5.75 13.57 -5.16
N LEU A 134 -4.43 13.58 -5.41
CA LEU A 134 -3.79 14.64 -6.18
C LEU A 134 -4.14 14.56 -7.67
N SER A 135 -4.31 13.35 -8.21
CA SER A 135 -4.75 13.13 -9.58
C SER A 135 -6.18 13.64 -9.84
N LEU A 136 -7.06 13.62 -8.83
CA LEU A 136 -8.38 14.26 -8.91
C LEU A 136 -8.26 15.77 -9.13
N ALA A 137 -7.38 16.43 -8.37
CA ALA A 137 -7.14 17.87 -8.49
C ALA A 137 -6.61 18.27 -9.87
N VAL A 138 -5.77 17.43 -10.47
CA VAL A 138 -5.19 17.66 -11.80
C VAL A 138 -6.21 17.38 -12.92
N SER A 139 -6.98 16.30 -12.81
CA SER A 139 -7.88 15.86 -13.89
C SER A 139 -9.10 16.76 -14.07
N SER A 140 -9.63 17.34 -12.97
CA SER A 140 -10.85 18.14 -12.99
C SER A 140 -10.78 19.37 -12.05
N PRO A 141 -9.90 20.35 -12.33
CA PRO A 141 -9.61 21.47 -11.42
C PRO A 141 -10.78 22.46 -11.24
N LYS A 142 -11.79 22.42 -12.13
CA LYS A 142 -12.93 23.36 -12.11
C LYS A 142 -14.14 22.85 -11.33
N SER A 143 -14.16 21.57 -10.94
CA SER A 143 -15.31 20.99 -10.22
C SER A 143 -15.23 21.31 -8.73
N ASP A 144 -16.21 22.06 -8.22
CA ASP A 144 -16.30 22.40 -6.80
C ASP A 144 -16.43 21.15 -5.92
N LYS A 145 -17.13 20.12 -6.41
CA LYS A 145 -17.29 18.85 -5.72
C LYS A 145 -15.94 18.13 -5.56
N ILE A 146 -15.15 18.11 -6.62
CA ILE A 146 -13.80 17.53 -6.59
C ILE A 146 -12.88 18.33 -5.68
N ARG A 147 -12.94 19.67 -5.72
CA ARG A 147 -12.16 20.53 -4.82
C ARG A 147 -12.45 20.22 -3.35
N GLN A 148 -13.73 20.15 -2.96
CA GLN A 148 -14.13 19.78 -1.60
C GLN A 148 -13.66 18.37 -1.20
N ALA A 149 -13.76 17.41 -2.12
CA ALA A 149 -13.27 16.05 -1.89
C ALA A 149 -11.75 16.00 -1.70
N VAL A 150 -10.99 16.71 -2.53
CA VAL A 150 -9.53 16.82 -2.44
C VAL A 150 -9.12 17.45 -1.12
N ASP A 151 -9.78 18.54 -0.70
CA ASP A 151 -9.50 19.18 0.58
C ASP A 151 -9.71 18.20 1.75
N HIS A 152 -10.84 17.48 1.75
CA HIS A 152 -11.14 16.50 2.79
C HIS A 152 -10.13 15.35 2.84
N LEU A 153 -9.75 14.81 1.67
CA LEU A 153 -8.85 13.67 1.57
C LEU A 153 -7.39 14.05 1.85
N LEU A 154 -6.94 15.24 1.43
CA LEU A 154 -5.62 15.76 1.79
C LEU A 154 -5.51 15.99 3.29
N GLN A 155 -6.55 16.56 3.90
CA GLN A 155 -6.61 16.71 5.35
C GLN A 155 -6.56 15.35 6.06
N HIS A 156 -7.26 14.34 5.54
CA HIS A 156 -7.17 12.98 6.06
C HIS A 156 -5.74 12.44 6.00
N HIS A 157 -5.04 12.58 4.86
CA HIS A 157 -3.65 12.15 4.73
C HIS A 157 -2.70 12.87 5.69
N ALA A 158 -2.83 14.20 5.81
CA ALA A 158 -2.02 14.98 6.74
C ALA A 158 -2.26 14.59 8.21
N GLN A 159 -3.49 14.20 8.56
CA GLN A 159 -3.84 13.78 9.92
C GLN A 159 -3.49 12.33 10.24
N GLU A 160 -3.64 11.40 9.31
CA GLU A 160 -3.37 9.98 9.55
C GLU A 160 -1.92 9.59 9.29
N PHE A 161 -1.28 10.22 8.30
CA PHE A 161 0.06 9.88 7.82
C PHE A 161 0.93 11.13 7.63
N PRO A 162 1.13 11.98 8.66
CA PRO A 162 1.84 13.25 8.52
C PRO A 162 3.28 13.08 8.00
N GLU A 163 4.03 12.09 8.49
CA GLU A 163 5.43 11.90 8.10
C GLU A 163 5.54 11.45 6.63
N THR A 164 4.73 10.46 6.25
CA THR A 164 4.73 9.90 4.90
C THR A 164 4.17 10.91 3.89
N THR A 165 3.12 11.64 4.25
CA THR A 165 2.52 12.67 3.40
C THR A 165 3.51 13.79 3.15
N ARG A 166 4.18 14.31 4.20
CA ARG A 166 5.22 15.34 4.03
C ARG A 166 6.32 14.85 3.10
N ARG A 167 6.85 13.63 3.30
CA ARG A 167 7.90 13.04 2.45
C ARG A 167 7.48 12.91 0.99
N LEU A 168 6.24 12.47 0.72
CA LEU A 168 5.74 12.30 -0.65
C LEU A 168 5.52 13.64 -1.36
N LEU A 169 5.05 14.65 -0.62
CA LEU A 169 4.80 15.99 -1.15
C LEU A 169 6.08 16.81 -1.34
N SER A 170 7.09 16.63 -0.49
CA SER A 170 8.38 17.35 -0.58
C SER A 170 9.31 16.81 -1.68
N SER A 171 8.94 15.70 -2.33
CA SER A 171 9.78 15.06 -3.34
C SER A 171 9.98 15.94 -4.58
N GLU A 172 11.25 16.10 -5.00
CA GLU A 172 11.60 16.93 -6.15
C GLU A 172 11.07 16.37 -7.48
N ASP A 173 10.87 15.07 -7.57
CA ASP A 173 10.36 14.42 -8.78
C ASP A 173 8.81 14.31 -8.77
N SER A 174 8.14 15.01 -7.86
CA SER A 174 6.69 14.92 -7.73
C SER A 174 5.97 15.48 -8.97
N PRO A 175 5.06 14.70 -9.61
CA PRO A 175 4.25 15.16 -10.73
C PRO A 175 3.21 16.20 -10.31
N PHE A 176 3.01 16.40 -9.00
CA PHE A 176 1.97 17.24 -8.43
C PHE A 176 2.48 18.59 -7.88
N LYS A 177 3.72 18.98 -8.20
CA LYS A 177 4.33 20.26 -7.73
C LYS A 177 3.51 21.50 -8.05
N SER A 178 2.75 21.49 -9.14
CA SER A 178 1.90 22.60 -9.57
C SER A 178 0.56 22.67 -8.83
N VAL A 179 0.21 21.66 -8.02
CA VAL A 179 -1.07 21.63 -7.30
C VAL A 179 -0.98 22.53 -6.08
N GLU A 180 -1.65 23.68 -6.11
CA GLU A 180 -1.63 24.68 -5.03
C GLU A 180 -1.96 24.07 -3.66
N LYS A 181 -3.02 23.25 -3.60
CA LYS A 181 -3.45 22.60 -2.35
C LYS A 181 -2.42 21.64 -1.76
N ALA A 182 -1.63 20.99 -2.62
CA ALA A 182 -0.55 20.11 -2.18
C ALA A 182 0.55 20.93 -1.49
N ASN A 183 0.90 22.10 -2.06
CA ASN A 183 1.90 23.01 -1.50
C ASN A 183 1.42 23.64 -0.18
N GLU A 184 0.14 24.04 -0.08
CA GLU A 184 -0.45 24.51 1.18
C GLU A 184 -0.38 23.44 2.28
N THR A 185 -0.71 22.19 1.93
CA THR A 185 -0.68 21.07 2.88
C THR A 185 0.75 20.76 3.32
N LEU A 186 1.71 20.80 2.40
CA LEU A 186 3.13 20.63 2.72
C LEU A 186 3.63 21.71 3.68
N ALA A 187 3.35 22.98 3.40
CA ALA A 187 3.74 24.09 4.27
C ALA A 187 3.17 23.96 5.68
N ALA A 188 1.90 23.54 5.81
CA ALA A 188 1.28 23.30 7.12
C ALA A 188 1.94 22.13 7.88
N LEU A 189 2.33 21.06 7.19
CA LEU A 189 3.04 19.92 7.79
C LEU A 189 4.46 20.31 8.24
N GLU A 190 5.16 21.13 7.45
CA GLU A 190 6.48 21.66 7.81
C GLU A 190 6.40 22.60 9.02
N GLU A 191 5.41 23.49 9.08
CA GLU A 191 5.18 24.35 10.24
C GLU A 191 4.87 23.52 11.50
N GLN A 192 4.04 22.48 11.36
CA GLN A 192 3.72 21.58 12.46
C GLN A 192 4.96 20.83 12.96
N GLU A 193 5.83 20.37 12.07
CA GLU A 193 7.08 19.70 12.46
C GLU A 193 8.03 20.65 13.19
N VAL A 194 8.23 21.86 12.66
CA VAL A 194 9.05 22.89 13.34
C VAL A 194 8.48 23.21 14.72
N TRP A 195 7.16 23.31 14.84
CA TRP A 195 6.49 23.48 16.13
C TRP A 195 6.75 22.31 17.07
N LEU A 196 6.62 21.05 16.61
CA LEU A 196 6.91 19.85 17.40
C LEU A 196 8.38 19.80 17.86
N GLU A 197 9.32 20.18 17.01
CA GLU A 197 10.74 20.23 17.34
C GLU A 197 11.06 21.32 18.38
N SER A 198 10.28 22.41 18.38
CA SER A 198 10.41 23.51 19.34
C SER A 198 9.89 23.17 20.75
N LEU A 199 9.12 22.09 20.91
CA LEU A 199 8.56 21.71 22.20
C LEU A 199 9.65 21.34 23.22
N PRO A 200 9.49 21.73 24.49
CA PRO A 200 10.49 21.44 25.52
C PRO A 200 10.62 19.93 25.74
N ARG A 201 11.84 19.40 25.54
CA ARG A 201 12.15 18.00 25.80
C ARG A 201 12.25 17.74 27.30
N LEU A 202 11.20 17.16 27.88
CA LEU A 202 11.17 16.74 29.27
C LEU A 202 12.11 15.53 29.45
N ARG A 203 13.20 15.74 30.18
CA ARG A 203 14.21 14.68 30.46
C ARG A 203 13.62 13.48 31.20
N GLU A 204 12.53 13.69 31.94
CA GLU A 204 11.82 12.66 32.71
C GLU A 204 11.19 11.58 31.81
N PHE A 205 10.79 11.93 30.59
CA PHE A 205 10.25 10.98 29.61
C PHE A 205 11.32 10.37 28.71
N ALA A 206 12.58 10.80 28.81
CA ALA A 206 13.66 10.22 28.04
C ALA A 206 14.02 8.83 28.61
N MET A 207 13.94 7.78 27.79
CA MET A 207 14.37 6.45 28.21
C MET A 207 15.86 6.47 28.61
N THR A 208 16.13 6.15 29.87
CA THR A 208 17.49 5.97 30.36
C THR A 208 18.20 4.83 29.59
N PRO A 209 19.54 4.80 29.53
CA PRO A 209 20.26 3.72 28.87
C PRO A 209 19.86 2.33 29.40
N GLU A 210 19.62 2.21 30.71
CA GLU A 210 19.15 0.99 31.34
C GLU A 210 17.76 0.61 30.84
N MET A 211 16.79 1.54 30.84
CA MET A 211 15.45 1.28 30.31
C MET A 211 15.48 0.88 28.82
N ARG A 212 16.37 1.47 28.02
CA ARG A 212 16.55 1.09 26.61
C ARG A 212 17.06 -0.34 26.47
N LEU A 213 18.02 -0.75 27.31
CA LEU A 213 18.50 -2.13 27.34
C LEU A 213 17.38 -3.09 27.74
N THR A 214 16.62 -2.76 28.79
CA THR A 214 15.49 -3.57 29.26
C THR A 214 14.41 -3.69 28.18
N LEU A 215 14.00 -2.59 27.55
CA LEU A 215 13.06 -2.58 26.43
C LEU A 215 13.56 -3.41 25.25
N SER A 216 14.85 -3.30 24.90
CA SER A 216 15.43 -4.11 23.83
C SER A 216 15.41 -5.61 24.16
N SER A 217 15.63 -5.97 25.42
CA SER A 217 15.56 -7.34 25.91
C SER A 217 14.11 -7.87 25.90
N LEU A 218 13.16 -7.05 26.34
CA LEU A 218 11.73 -7.37 26.32
C LEU A 218 11.24 -7.57 24.89
N LYS A 219 11.54 -6.65 23.96
CA LYS A 219 11.20 -6.79 22.54
C LYS A 219 11.81 -8.05 21.91
N ARG A 220 13.05 -8.38 22.24
CA ARG A 220 13.67 -9.64 21.78
C ARG A 220 12.94 -10.86 22.33
N THR A 221 12.49 -10.80 23.58
CA THR A 221 11.75 -11.89 24.23
C THR A 221 10.36 -12.04 23.64
N GLU A 222 9.66 -10.93 23.42
CA GLU A 222 8.38 -10.86 22.72
C GLU A 222 8.48 -11.46 21.32
N ASN A 223 9.44 -11.00 20.50
CA ASN A 223 9.65 -11.55 19.15
C ASN A 223 9.92 -13.06 19.20
N ARG A 224 10.74 -13.53 20.15
CA ARG A 224 10.98 -14.97 20.33
C ARG A 224 9.70 -15.72 20.71
N ALA A 225 8.84 -15.13 21.53
CA ALA A 225 7.56 -15.72 21.91
C ALA A 225 6.59 -15.77 20.71
N ILE A 226 6.48 -14.70 19.93
CA ILE A 226 5.68 -14.66 18.69
C ILE A 226 6.14 -15.74 17.72
N HIS A 227 7.45 -15.83 17.46
CA HIS A 227 8.00 -16.87 16.58
C HIS A 227 7.78 -18.27 17.14
N ARG A 228 7.94 -18.48 18.46
CA ARG A 228 7.68 -19.78 19.07
C ARG A 228 6.20 -20.18 18.93
N HIS A 229 5.28 -19.27 19.21
CA HIS A 229 3.85 -19.52 19.07
C HIS A 229 3.43 -19.79 17.62
N SER A 230 4.00 -19.04 16.67
CA SER A 230 3.83 -19.29 15.23
C SER A 230 4.37 -20.67 14.80
N ARG A 231 5.49 -21.13 15.38
CA ARG A 231 6.03 -22.49 15.14
C ARG A 231 5.19 -23.59 15.78
N GLU A 232 4.65 -23.36 16.97
CA GLU A 232 3.77 -24.34 17.64
C GLU A 232 2.49 -24.57 16.83
N THR A 233 1.98 -23.51 16.19
CA THR A 233 0.75 -23.55 15.38
C THR A 233 0.96 -23.99 13.93
N SER A 234 2.20 -23.92 13.40
CA SER A 234 2.49 -24.32 12.02
C SER A 234 2.72 -25.83 11.89
N ILE A 235 1.95 -26.47 10.99
CA ILE A 235 2.08 -27.90 10.66
C ILE A 235 3.44 -28.18 9.99
N PHE A 236 3.99 -27.21 9.23
CA PHE A 236 5.25 -27.38 8.53
C PHE A 236 6.46 -27.41 9.48
N SER A 237 6.47 -26.63 10.56
CA SER A 237 7.54 -26.66 11.57
C SER A 237 7.52 -27.92 12.44
N GLN A 238 6.42 -28.69 12.44
CA GLN A 238 6.34 -30.00 13.09
C GLN A 238 6.89 -31.12 12.19
N ILE A 239 6.90 -30.92 10.87
CA ILE A 239 7.33 -31.91 9.87
C ILE A 239 8.78 -31.68 9.43
N PHE A 240 9.20 -30.43 9.31
CA PHE A 240 10.54 -30.04 8.86
C PHE A 240 11.37 -29.49 10.02
N THR A 241 12.62 -29.94 10.12
CA THR A 241 13.59 -29.39 11.08
C THR A 241 14.08 -28.04 10.59
N GLU A 242 13.68 -26.95 11.25
CA GLU A 242 14.18 -25.61 10.94
C GLU A 242 15.69 -25.52 11.23
N GLN A 243 16.49 -25.30 10.19
CA GLN A 243 17.89 -24.95 10.34
C GLN A 243 18.01 -23.43 10.56
N HIS A 244 18.46 -23.03 11.76
CA HIS A 244 18.74 -21.63 12.05
C HIS A 244 20.15 -21.28 11.62
N PHE A 245 20.27 -20.72 10.43
CA PHE A 245 21.49 -20.03 10.03
C PHE A 245 21.57 -18.71 10.80
N LYS A 246 22.51 -18.62 11.74
CA LYS A 246 22.93 -17.33 12.29
C LYS A 246 23.65 -16.61 11.16
N TYR A 247 22.93 -15.74 10.46
CA TYR A 247 23.56 -14.80 9.54
C TYR A 247 24.42 -13.85 10.37
N ALA A 248 25.73 -14.04 10.31
CA ALA A 248 26.67 -12.99 10.64
C ALA A 248 26.48 -11.86 9.60
N ASN A 249 26.74 -10.61 9.97
CA ASN A 249 26.72 -9.47 9.05
C ASN A 249 27.71 -9.61 7.87
N LYS A 250 28.51 -10.68 7.87
CA LYS A 250 29.44 -11.08 6.81
C LYS A 250 29.24 -12.57 6.53
N THR A 251 28.86 -12.92 5.32
CA THR A 251 28.85 -14.32 4.84
C THR A 251 30.09 -14.51 3.98
N ALA A 252 30.98 -15.43 4.37
CA ALA A 252 32.05 -15.88 3.49
C ALA A 252 31.42 -16.83 2.46
N VAL A 253 31.60 -16.50 1.18
CA VAL A 253 31.16 -17.32 0.06
C VAL A 253 32.40 -17.77 -0.69
N GLU A 254 32.55 -19.08 -0.83
CA GLU A 254 33.58 -19.68 -1.66
C GLU A 254 33.04 -19.83 -3.08
N PHE A 255 33.74 -19.27 -4.06
CA PHE A 255 33.47 -19.50 -5.47
C PHE A 255 34.61 -20.33 -6.06
N VAL A 256 34.26 -21.41 -6.74
CA VAL A 256 35.22 -22.19 -7.52
C VAL A 256 35.31 -21.57 -8.91
N VAL A 257 36.47 -21.00 -9.25
CA VAL A 257 36.76 -20.47 -10.59
C VAL A 257 37.88 -21.31 -11.18
N GLY A 258 37.53 -22.26 -12.05
CA GLY A 258 38.49 -23.25 -12.58
C GLY A 258 38.97 -24.21 -11.49
N ASP A 259 40.29 -24.40 -11.37
CA ASP A 259 40.94 -25.26 -10.36
C ASP A 259 41.26 -24.53 -9.04
N HIS A 260 40.77 -23.30 -8.86
CA HIS A 260 41.07 -22.48 -7.68
C HIS A 260 39.79 -22.11 -6.91
N VAL A 261 39.85 -22.27 -5.60
CA VAL A 261 38.81 -21.85 -4.66
C VAL A 261 39.16 -20.44 -4.18
N HIS A 262 38.26 -19.48 -4.43
CA HIS A 262 38.37 -18.12 -3.94
C HIS A 262 37.29 -17.85 -2.89
N GLU A 263 37.70 -17.51 -1.67
CA GLU A 263 36.80 -17.10 -0.60
C GLU A 263 36.63 -15.56 -0.65
N THR A 264 35.40 -15.07 -0.70
CA THR A 264 35.08 -13.64 -0.60
C THR A 264 33.97 -13.43 0.40
N THR A 265 34.11 -12.40 1.24
CA THR A 265 33.08 -12.01 2.20
C THR A 265 32.08 -11.06 1.55
N LEU A 266 30.80 -11.45 1.52
CA LEU A 266 29.70 -10.57 1.17
C LEU A 266 29.20 -9.87 2.45
N GLU A 267 29.24 -8.55 2.50
CA GLU A 267 28.62 -7.79 3.59
C GLU A 267 27.11 -7.76 3.38
N MET A 268 26.36 -8.29 4.36
CA MET A 268 24.89 -8.29 4.32
C MET A 268 24.40 -6.96 4.88
N SER A 269 23.84 -6.10 4.04
CA SER A 269 23.17 -4.87 4.49
C SER A 269 21.84 -5.22 5.17
N PRO A 270 21.56 -4.75 6.40
CA PRO A 270 20.25 -4.92 7.00
C PRO A 270 19.20 -4.18 6.17
N TYR A 271 18.24 -4.91 5.61
CA TYR A 271 17.07 -4.32 4.97
C TYR A 271 15.99 -4.08 6.03
N SER A 272 15.71 -2.81 6.33
CA SER A 272 14.65 -2.41 7.26
C SER A 272 13.58 -1.64 6.52
N LEU A 273 12.33 -2.10 6.64
CA LEU A 273 11.14 -1.37 6.19
C LEU A 273 10.56 -0.61 7.38
N SER A 274 10.39 0.71 7.23
CA SER A 274 9.61 1.53 8.17
C SER A 274 8.30 1.91 7.49
N VAL A 275 7.18 1.68 8.17
CA VAL A 275 5.84 2.02 7.70
C VAL A 275 5.16 2.82 8.80
N GLU A 276 4.56 3.94 8.42
CA GLU A 276 3.74 4.75 9.32
C GLU A 276 2.32 4.17 9.38
N PRO A 277 1.86 3.66 10.54
CA PRO A 277 0.46 3.29 10.70
C PRO A 277 -0.42 4.55 10.84
N PRO A 278 -1.72 4.46 10.51
CA PRO A 278 -2.66 5.55 10.72
C PRO A 278 -2.65 6.02 12.18
N LEU A 279 -2.51 7.33 12.39
CA LEU A 279 -2.44 7.90 13.74
C LEU A 279 -3.68 7.61 14.57
N SER A 280 -4.88 7.70 13.98
CA SER A 280 -6.14 7.48 14.69
C SER A 280 -6.17 6.10 15.35
N GLU A 281 -5.73 5.06 14.64
CA GLU A 281 -5.72 3.68 15.15
C GLU A 281 -4.68 3.44 16.22
N ARG A 282 -3.56 4.17 16.15
CA ARG A 282 -2.53 4.10 17.17
C ARG A 282 -2.99 4.74 18.48
N THR A 283 -3.81 5.79 18.41
CA THR A 283 -4.27 6.52 19.59
C THR A 283 -5.60 6.01 20.14
N ASP A 284 -6.58 5.75 19.26
CA ASP A 284 -7.93 5.31 19.58
C ASP A 284 -8.51 4.45 18.42
N PRO A 285 -8.45 3.11 18.55
CA PRO A 285 -8.92 2.19 17.52
C PRO A 285 -10.40 2.35 17.15
N GLU A 286 -11.27 2.76 18.09
CA GLU A 286 -12.71 2.93 17.83
C GLU A 286 -12.95 4.18 16.98
N PHE A 287 -12.27 5.27 17.31
CA PHE A 287 -12.30 6.48 16.48
C PHE A 287 -11.77 6.21 15.06
N GLY A 288 -10.69 5.42 14.94
CA GLY A 288 -10.18 4.98 13.64
C GLY A 288 -11.22 4.18 12.85
N LEU A 289 -11.92 3.25 13.50
CA LEU A 289 -13.02 2.48 12.88
C LEU A 289 -14.14 3.37 12.35
N ASP A 290 -14.60 4.34 13.13
CA ASP A 290 -15.68 5.25 12.73
C ASP A 290 -15.26 6.16 11.58
N ARG A 291 -14.02 6.67 11.59
CA ARG A 291 -13.45 7.44 10.48
C ARG A 291 -13.43 6.62 9.19
N ARG A 292 -13.02 5.35 9.23
CA ARG A 292 -13.06 4.45 8.06
C ARG A 292 -14.49 4.20 7.57
N ARG A 293 -15.45 4.00 8.47
CA ARG A 293 -16.87 3.85 8.11
C ARG A 293 -17.42 5.10 7.41
N GLY A 294 -17.00 6.29 7.84
CA GLY A 294 -17.32 7.56 7.18
C GLY A 294 -16.80 7.58 5.75
N LEU A 295 -15.50 7.36 5.56
CA LEU A 295 -14.87 7.35 4.24
C LEU A 295 -15.43 6.27 3.31
N TRP A 296 -15.86 5.12 3.83
CA TRP A 296 -16.50 4.08 3.00
C TRP A 296 -17.78 4.56 2.31
N ARG A 297 -18.52 5.47 2.96
CA ARG A 297 -19.75 6.08 2.43
C ARG A 297 -19.47 7.23 1.45
N GLY A 298 -18.24 7.74 1.41
CA GLY A 298 -17.83 8.89 0.59
C GLY A 298 -17.59 10.15 1.42
N VAL A 299 -17.34 11.27 0.73
CA VAL A 299 -17.15 12.58 1.37
C VAL A 299 -18.45 13.02 2.05
N PRO A 300 -18.42 13.48 3.31
CA PRO A 300 -19.60 14.02 3.97
C PRO A 300 -20.12 15.24 3.18
N GLN A 301 -21.41 15.21 2.83
CA GLN A 301 -22.13 16.31 2.19
C GLN A 301 -22.57 17.35 3.23
#